data_AF-W6TNS5-F1
#
_entry.id   AF-W6TNS5-F1
#
_cell.length_a   1.000
_cell.length_b   1.000
_cell.length_c   1.000
_cell.angle_alpha   90.00
_cell.angle_beta   90.00
_cell.angle_gamma   90.00
#
_symmetry.space_group_name_H-M   'P 1'
#
loop_
_entity.id
_entity.type
_entity.pdbx_description
1 polymer ?
#
loop_
_entity_poly.entity_id
_entity_poly.type
_entity_poly.pdbx_seq_one_letter_code
_entity_poly.pdbx_strand_id
1 'polypeptide(L)'
;MKNFIYTAFLFLFVAGCKPGIPSDIIQPDKMALVLHDIHIVDAYITTIPNIDTSRTMAAAYYSGIYKRYEIDSALYGKSMAYYSQHPKVLDGIYDKVTKGLTKQKNVLVKADSLVNAKAAKVLKAKFKADSVKRADSLKKVTAPQRAKFKADSLKKVIAVKKADSIKKVDSTKKAKAVLRKAIRKKRADSIKARELLKKTINKK
;
A
#
# COMPACT_ATOMS: atom_id res chain seq x y z
N MET A 1 -59.76 -37.22 -20.87
CA MET A 1 -59.00 -36.34 -19.93
C MET A 1 -57.47 -36.44 -20.07
N LYS A 2 -56.92 -37.42 -20.78
CA LYS A 2 -55.47 -37.65 -20.94
C LYS A 2 -54.76 -36.56 -21.77
N ASN A 3 -55.48 -35.91 -22.69
CA ASN A 3 -54.93 -34.91 -23.63
C ASN A 3 -54.71 -33.53 -22.98
N PHE A 4 -55.43 -33.24 -21.89
CA PHE A 4 -55.30 -31.98 -21.14
C PHE A 4 -54.03 -31.94 -20.27
N ILE A 5 -53.51 -33.12 -19.91
CA ILE A 5 -52.27 -33.24 -19.12
C ILE A 5 -51.06 -32.85 -19.99
N TYR A 6 -51.06 -33.22 -21.28
CA TYR A 6 -49.96 -32.89 -22.19
C TYR A 6 -49.89 -31.39 -22.52
N THR A 7 -51.03 -30.71 -22.65
CA THR A 7 -51.07 -29.26 -22.86
C THR A 7 -50.62 -28.49 -21.62
N ALA A 8 -50.97 -28.96 -20.42
CA ALA A 8 -50.49 -28.39 -19.16
C ALA A 8 -48.97 -28.59 -18.97
N PHE A 9 -48.42 -29.74 -19.36
CA PHE A 9 -46.99 -30.03 -19.27
C PHE A 9 -46.15 -29.18 -20.26
N LEU A 10 -46.71 -28.90 -21.44
CA LEU A 10 -46.06 -28.05 -22.44
C LEU A 10 -45.96 -26.58 -21.99
N PHE A 11 -46.99 -26.06 -21.31
CA PHE A 11 -46.98 -24.70 -20.77
C PHE A 11 -45.96 -24.52 -19.64
N LEU A 12 -45.70 -25.57 -18.85
CA LEU A 12 -44.75 -25.55 -17.74
C LEU A 12 -43.29 -25.41 -18.21
N PHE A 13 -42.99 -25.84 -19.44
CA PHE A 13 -41.66 -25.74 -20.03
C PHE A 13 -41.32 -24.32 -20.54
N VAL A 14 -42.32 -23.55 -20.95
CA VAL A 14 -42.13 -22.18 -21.48
C VAL A 14 -41.90 -21.16 -20.36
N ALA A 15 -42.42 -21.42 -19.15
CA ALA A 15 -42.26 -20.53 -17.99
C ALA A 15 -40.86 -20.56 -17.34
N GLY A 16 -39.97 -21.47 -17.77
CA GLY A 16 -38.66 -21.69 -17.16
C GLY A 16 -37.50 -20.89 -17.76
N CYS A 17 -37.71 -20.14 -18.84
CA CYS A 17 -36.63 -19.41 -19.50
C CYS A 17 -36.20 -18.21 -18.64
N LYS A 18 -35.20 -18.42 -17.78
CA LYS A 18 -34.52 -17.29 -17.11
C LYS A 18 -33.94 -16.40 -18.20
N PRO A 19 -34.20 -15.07 -18.18
CA PRO A 19 -33.52 -14.17 -19.08
C PRO A 19 -32.01 -14.30 -18.83
N GLY A 20 -31.29 -14.76 -19.84
CA GLY A 20 -29.84 -14.81 -19.83
C GLY A 20 -29.25 -13.41 -19.75
N ILE A 21 -27.98 -13.33 -19.35
CA ILE A 21 -27.23 -12.08 -19.42
C ILE A 21 -27.06 -11.73 -20.90
N PRO A 22 -27.42 -10.51 -21.33
CA PRO A 22 -27.35 -10.16 -22.74
C PRO A 22 -25.88 -10.14 -23.20
N SER A 23 -25.64 -10.50 -24.46
CA SER A 23 -24.27 -10.61 -25.00
C SER A 23 -23.65 -9.27 -25.38
N ASP A 24 -24.46 -8.20 -25.38
CA ASP A 24 -24.09 -6.85 -25.79
C ASP A 24 -23.63 -5.96 -24.61
N ILE A 25 -23.30 -6.59 -23.47
CA ILE A 25 -22.71 -5.97 -22.29
C ILE A 25 -21.43 -6.71 -21.87
N ILE A 26 -20.63 -6.06 -21.02
CA ILE A 26 -19.41 -6.66 -20.46
C ILE A 26 -19.82 -7.81 -19.55
N GLN A 27 -19.43 -9.03 -19.90
CA GLN A 27 -19.78 -10.22 -19.13
C GLN A 27 -19.28 -10.17 -17.67
N PRO A 28 -19.97 -10.83 -16.71
CA PRO A 28 -19.70 -10.70 -15.27
C PRO A 28 -18.24 -10.94 -14.86
N ASP A 29 -17.58 -11.93 -15.45
CA ASP A 29 -16.17 -12.23 -15.17
C ASP A 29 -15.23 -11.12 -15.62
N LYS A 30 -15.46 -10.57 -16.84
CA LYS A 30 -14.69 -9.44 -17.35
C LYS A 30 -15.01 -8.17 -16.55
N MET A 31 -16.28 -7.96 -16.20
CA MET A 31 -16.71 -6.81 -15.39
C MET A 31 -16.07 -6.82 -13.99
N ALA A 32 -15.92 -7.99 -13.36
CA ALA A 32 -15.23 -8.09 -12.08
C ALA A 32 -13.76 -7.63 -12.17
N LEU A 33 -13.06 -7.94 -13.27
CA LEU A 33 -11.69 -7.48 -13.48
C LEU A 33 -11.63 -5.97 -13.75
N VAL A 34 -12.57 -5.44 -14.54
CA VAL A 34 -12.68 -4.01 -14.83
C VAL A 34 -12.94 -3.22 -13.54
N LEU A 35 -13.94 -3.63 -12.74
CA LEU A 35 -14.28 -2.98 -11.47
C LEU A 35 -13.15 -3.06 -10.45
N HIS A 36 -12.44 -4.19 -10.41
CA HIS A 36 -11.27 -4.33 -9.55
C HIS A 36 -10.22 -3.25 -9.85
N ASP A 37 -9.88 -3.02 -11.13
CA ASP A 37 -8.92 -1.99 -11.51
C ASP A 37 -9.46 -0.57 -11.30
N ILE A 38 -10.75 -0.33 -11.61
CA ILE A 38 -11.42 0.96 -11.38
C ILE A 38 -11.37 1.32 -9.88
N HIS A 39 -11.71 0.41 -8.97
CA HIS A 39 -11.72 0.72 -7.55
C HIS A 39 -10.33 0.92 -6.95
N ILE A 40 -9.29 0.29 -7.51
CA ILE A 40 -7.91 0.62 -7.14
C ILE A 40 -7.58 2.06 -7.54
N VAL A 41 -7.99 2.44 -8.75
CA VAL A 41 -7.81 3.81 -9.26
C VAL A 41 -8.61 4.81 -8.42
N ASP A 42 -9.85 4.50 -8.03
CA ASP A 42 -10.67 5.34 -7.14
C ASP A 42 -10.00 5.53 -5.78
N ALA A 43 -9.49 4.44 -5.20
CA ALA A 43 -8.76 4.48 -3.94
C ALA A 43 -7.49 5.35 -4.02
N TYR A 44 -6.86 5.43 -5.19
CA TYR A 44 -5.74 6.35 -5.42
C TYR A 44 -6.20 7.80 -5.63
N ILE A 45 -7.21 8.02 -6.47
CA ILE A 45 -7.72 9.36 -6.82
C ILE A 45 -8.24 10.10 -5.60
N THR A 46 -8.91 9.39 -4.68
CA THR A 46 -9.40 9.96 -3.41
C THR A 46 -8.29 10.48 -2.49
N THR A 47 -7.03 10.10 -2.73
CA THR A 47 -5.88 10.66 -1.99
C THR A 47 -5.40 12.01 -2.54
N ILE A 48 -5.90 12.44 -3.70
CA ILE A 48 -5.51 13.68 -4.36
C ILE A 48 -6.39 14.83 -3.84
N PRO A 49 -5.83 15.85 -3.17
CA PRO A 49 -6.63 16.90 -2.55
C PRO A 49 -7.21 17.91 -3.56
N ASN A 50 -6.58 18.09 -4.73
CA ASN A 50 -7.07 19.01 -5.76
C ASN A 50 -8.10 18.30 -6.66
N ILE A 51 -9.32 18.82 -6.71
CA ILE A 51 -10.46 18.21 -7.42
C ILE A 51 -10.24 18.17 -8.93
N ASP A 52 -9.69 19.22 -9.53
CA ASP A 52 -9.49 19.27 -10.99
C ASP A 52 -8.38 18.31 -11.45
N THR A 53 -7.32 18.21 -10.65
CA THR A 53 -6.26 17.22 -10.85
C THR A 53 -6.79 15.80 -10.68
N SER A 54 -7.61 15.58 -9.63
CA SER A 54 -8.27 14.30 -9.36
C SER A 54 -9.13 13.87 -10.56
N ARG A 55 -9.98 14.77 -11.08
CA ARG A 55 -10.86 14.50 -12.23
C ARG A 55 -10.09 14.20 -13.51
N THR A 56 -9.05 15.00 -13.82
CA THR A 56 -8.23 14.79 -15.02
C THR A 56 -7.46 13.48 -14.97
N MET A 57 -6.91 13.12 -13.80
CA MET A 57 -6.26 11.83 -13.59
C MET A 57 -7.26 10.67 -13.67
N ALA A 58 -8.47 10.81 -13.12
CA ALA A 58 -9.52 9.80 -13.21
C ALA A 58 -9.85 9.46 -14.66
N ALA A 59 -10.10 10.47 -15.49
CA ALA A 59 -10.38 10.27 -16.91
C ALA A 59 -9.24 9.54 -17.63
N ALA A 60 -7.98 9.92 -17.36
CA ALA A 60 -6.82 9.27 -17.96
C ALA A 60 -6.68 7.79 -17.54
N TYR A 61 -6.87 7.49 -16.26
CA TYR A 61 -6.80 6.11 -15.76
C TYR A 61 -7.94 5.25 -16.29
N TYR A 62 -9.18 5.74 -16.24
CA TYR A 62 -10.33 4.99 -16.75
C TYR A 62 -10.20 4.71 -18.25
N SER A 63 -9.74 5.69 -19.04
CA SER A 63 -9.43 5.48 -20.46
C SER A 63 -8.40 4.37 -20.67
N GLY A 64 -7.34 4.33 -19.85
CA GLY A 64 -6.34 3.25 -19.88
C GLY A 64 -6.93 1.88 -19.52
N ILE A 65 -7.81 1.82 -18.52
CA ILE A 65 -8.51 0.58 -18.13
C ILE A 65 -9.41 0.10 -19.27
N TYR A 66 -10.20 0.99 -19.84
CA TYR A 66 -11.11 0.65 -20.94
C TYR A 66 -10.34 0.07 -22.14
N LYS A 67 -9.22 0.71 -22.49
CA LYS A 67 -8.31 0.20 -23.53
C LYS A 67 -7.74 -1.18 -23.18
N ARG A 68 -7.34 -1.42 -21.92
CA ARG A 68 -6.77 -2.71 -21.48
C ARG A 68 -7.76 -3.87 -21.62
N TYR A 69 -9.04 -3.63 -21.36
CA TYR A 69 -10.08 -4.66 -21.41
C TYR A 69 -10.84 -4.70 -22.74
N GLU A 70 -10.43 -3.89 -23.72
CA GLU A 70 -11.06 -3.75 -25.04
C GLU A 70 -12.54 -3.39 -24.91
N ILE A 71 -12.83 -2.40 -24.07
CA ILE A 71 -14.17 -1.86 -23.85
C ILE A 71 -14.16 -0.34 -24.06
N ASP A 72 -15.35 0.26 -24.12
CA ASP A 72 -15.54 1.70 -24.15
C ASP A 72 -16.36 2.17 -22.94
N SER A 73 -16.29 3.46 -22.63
CA SER A 73 -17.07 4.12 -21.58
C SER A 73 -18.57 3.92 -21.79
N ALA A 74 -19.06 3.96 -23.03
CA ALA A 74 -20.49 3.74 -23.30
C ALA A 74 -20.90 2.29 -22.99
N LEU A 75 -20.08 1.32 -23.39
CA LEU A 75 -20.32 -0.10 -23.09
C LEU A 75 -20.27 -0.38 -21.59
N TYR A 76 -19.31 0.21 -20.88
CA TYR A 76 -19.22 0.13 -19.42
C TYR A 76 -20.47 0.71 -18.74
N GLY A 77 -20.89 1.92 -19.13
CA GLY A 77 -22.09 2.57 -18.61
C GLY A 77 -23.36 1.75 -18.84
N LYS A 78 -23.54 1.22 -20.06
CA LYS A 78 -24.65 0.32 -20.41
C LYS A 78 -24.66 -0.95 -19.55
N SER A 79 -23.49 -1.57 -19.41
CA SER A 79 -23.34 -2.79 -18.62
C SER A 79 -23.65 -2.54 -17.14
N MET A 80 -23.16 -1.43 -16.59
CA MET A 80 -23.44 -1.05 -15.22
C MET A 80 -24.92 -0.78 -14.98
N ALA A 81 -25.58 -0.08 -15.90
CA ALA A 81 -27.02 0.17 -15.83
C ALA A 81 -27.83 -1.13 -15.79
N TYR A 82 -27.45 -2.13 -16.60
CA TYR A 82 -28.05 -3.47 -16.54
C TYR A 82 -27.81 -4.11 -15.16
N TYR A 83 -26.57 -4.13 -14.66
CA TYR A 83 -26.26 -4.78 -13.39
C TYR A 83 -26.90 -4.11 -12.18
N SER A 84 -27.10 -2.79 -12.19
CA SER A 84 -27.84 -2.08 -11.15
C SER A 84 -29.30 -2.54 -11.04
N GLN A 85 -29.90 -2.98 -12.14
CA GLN A 85 -31.26 -3.57 -12.16
C GLN A 85 -31.26 -5.06 -11.82
N HIS A 86 -30.09 -5.71 -11.76
CA HIS A 86 -29.95 -7.14 -11.46
C HIS A 86 -29.02 -7.37 -10.25
N PRO A 87 -29.45 -7.00 -9.02
CA PRO A 87 -28.58 -7.01 -7.83
C PRO A 87 -27.93 -8.36 -7.54
N LYS A 88 -28.61 -9.48 -7.80
CA LYS A 88 -28.04 -10.84 -7.59
C LYS A 88 -26.82 -11.10 -8.48
N VAL A 89 -26.83 -10.59 -9.71
CA VAL A 89 -25.70 -10.74 -10.64
C VAL A 89 -24.57 -9.79 -10.23
N LEU A 90 -24.91 -8.54 -9.88
CA LEU A 90 -23.97 -7.54 -9.41
C LEU A 90 -23.26 -7.96 -8.12
N ASP A 91 -23.98 -8.56 -7.17
CA ASP A 91 -23.43 -9.12 -5.94
C ASP A 91 -22.37 -10.17 -6.25
N GLY A 92 -22.66 -11.12 -7.15
CA GLY A 92 -21.69 -12.11 -7.62
C GLY A 92 -20.44 -11.52 -8.29
N ILE A 93 -20.58 -10.37 -8.96
CA ILE A 93 -19.44 -9.62 -9.52
C ILE A 93 -18.59 -9.03 -8.38
N TYR A 94 -19.22 -8.33 -7.42
CA TYR A 94 -18.51 -7.75 -6.27
C TYR A 94 -17.87 -8.79 -5.37
N ASP A 95 -18.46 -9.97 -5.27
CA ASP A 95 -17.89 -11.12 -4.57
C ASP A 95 -16.51 -11.50 -5.14
N LYS A 96 -16.35 -11.44 -6.46
CA LYS A 96 -15.07 -11.68 -7.14
C LYS A 96 -14.11 -10.51 -6.94
N VAL A 97 -14.60 -9.27 -7.01
CA VAL A 97 -13.79 -8.06 -6.79
C VAL A 97 -13.18 -8.08 -5.38
N THR A 98 -14.01 -8.30 -4.35
CA THR A 98 -13.59 -8.32 -2.95
C THR A 98 -12.61 -9.45 -2.66
N LYS A 99 -12.85 -10.65 -3.20
CA LYS A 99 -11.90 -11.78 -3.12
C LYS A 99 -10.55 -11.43 -3.77
N GLY A 100 -10.56 -10.80 -4.94
CA GLY A 100 -9.36 -10.33 -5.63
C GLY A 100 -8.55 -9.33 -4.81
N LEU A 101 -9.19 -8.26 -4.35
CA LEU A 101 -8.56 -7.22 -3.54
C LEU A 101 -8.05 -7.77 -2.20
N THR A 102 -8.82 -8.64 -1.55
CA THR A 102 -8.41 -9.28 -0.28
C THR A 102 -7.18 -10.16 -0.48
N LYS A 103 -7.13 -10.93 -1.58
CA LYS A 103 -5.94 -11.72 -1.93
C LYS A 103 -4.72 -10.83 -2.12
N GLN A 104 -4.86 -9.74 -2.87
CA GLN A 104 -3.76 -8.78 -3.07
C GLN A 104 -3.30 -8.13 -1.76
N LYS A 105 -4.23 -7.66 -0.93
CA LYS A 105 -3.94 -7.12 0.41
C LYS A 105 -3.17 -8.13 1.27
N ASN A 106 -3.61 -9.38 1.31
CA ASN A 106 -2.95 -10.43 2.11
C ASN A 106 -1.53 -10.71 1.63
N VAL A 107 -1.27 -10.67 0.32
CA VAL A 107 0.09 -10.79 -0.22
C VAL A 107 0.98 -9.64 0.26
N LEU A 108 0.47 -8.40 0.20
CA LEU A 108 1.21 -7.22 0.65
C LEU A 108 1.51 -7.28 2.15
N VAL A 109 0.52 -7.60 2.98
CA VAL A 109 0.68 -7.73 4.45
C VAL A 109 1.70 -8.80 4.82
N LYS A 110 1.67 -9.95 4.13
CA LYS A 110 2.66 -11.02 4.33
C LYS A 110 4.06 -10.55 3.94
N ALA A 111 4.20 -9.88 2.80
CA ALA A 111 5.48 -9.34 2.35
C ALA A 111 6.06 -8.33 3.36
N ASP A 112 5.25 -7.41 3.85
CA ASP A 112 5.64 -6.42 4.87
C ASP A 112 6.04 -7.11 6.18
N SER A 113 5.29 -8.12 6.60
CA SER A 113 5.60 -8.91 7.81
C SER A 113 6.96 -9.61 7.71
N LEU A 114 7.30 -10.17 6.55
CA LEU A 114 8.60 -10.79 6.30
C LEU A 114 9.74 -9.75 6.30
N VAL A 115 9.51 -8.58 5.71
CA VAL A 115 10.49 -7.48 5.72
C VAL A 115 10.72 -7.00 7.15
N ASN A 116 9.66 -6.82 7.93
CA ASN A 116 9.75 -6.40 9.33
C ASN A 116 10.42 -7.46 10.21
N ALA A 117 10.12 -8.75 10.00
CA ALA A 117 10.78 -9.85 10.72
C ALA A 117 12.28 -9.94 10.37
N LYS A 118 12.66 -9.77 9.10
CA LYS A 118 14.06 -9.71 8.67
C LYS A 118 14.77 -8.50 9.25
N ALA A 119 14.14 -7.32 9.22
CA ALA A 119 14.67 -6.10 9.81
C ALA A 119 14.90 -6.26 11.32
N ALA A 120 13.94 -6.86 12.05
CA ALA A 120 14.05 -7.14 13.47
C ALA A 120 15.18 -8.13 13.80
N LYS A 121 15.39 -9.17 12.99
CA LYS A 121 16.53 -10.10 13.14
C LYS A 121 17.87 -9.40 12.93
N VAL A 122 17.97 -8.55 11.91
CA VAL A 122 19.20 -7.77 11.63
C VAL A 122 19.48 -6.77 12.75
N LEU A 123 18.45 -6.08 13.26
CA LEU A 123 18.57 -5.19 14.42
C LEU A 123 19.05 -5.98 15.65
N LYS A 124 18.44 -7.12 15.97
CA LYS A 124 18.89 -7.98 17.09
C LYS A 124 20.34 -8.46 16.91
N ALA A 125 20.75 -8.83 15.70
CA ALA A 125 22.13 -9.22 15.41
C ALA A 125 23.12 -8.04 15.60
N LYS A 126 22.75 -6.84 15.15
CA LYS A 126 23.56 -5.62 15.37
C LYS A 126 23.65 -5.23 16.85
N PHE A 127 22.54 -5.31 17.58
CA PHE A 127 22.56 -5.07 19.03
C PHE A 127 23.42 -6.09 19.78
N LYS A 128 23.37 -7.38 19.39
CA LYS A 128 24.27 -8.40 19.95
C LYS A 128 25.74 -8.11 19.64
N ALA A 129 26.07 -7.71 18.40
CA ALA A 129 27.44 -7.36 18.02
C ALA A 129 27.97 -6.12 18.77
N ASP A 130 27.15 -5.08 18.94
CA ASP A 130 27.54 -3.86 19.66
C ASP A 130 27.67 -4.10 21.18
N SER A 131 26.89 -5.00 21.76
CA SER A 131 27.04 -5.41 23.16
C SER A 131 28.37 -6.15 23.40
N VAL A 132 28.79 -7.02 22.47
CA VAL A 132 30.08 -7.73 22.55
C VAL A 132 31.24 -6.74 22.42
N LYS A 133 31.17 -5.80 21.48
CA LYS A 133 32.20 -4.76 21.32
C LYS A 133 32.34 -3.84 22.54
N ARG A 134 31.24 -3.52 23.23
CA ARG A 134 31.26 -2.71 24.46
C ARG A 134 31.94 -3.43 25.63
N ALA A 135 31.73 -4.74 25.77
CA ALA A 135 32.35 -5.54 26.83
C ALA A 135 33.89 -5.58 26.70
N ASP A 136 34.42 -5.69 25.49
CA ASP A 136 35.87 -5.64 25.24
C ASP A 136 36.49 -4.27 25.54
N SER A 137 35.79 -3.18 25.20
CA SER A 137 36.25 -1.82 25.53
C SER A 137 36.21 -1.50 27.03
N LEU A 138 35.37 -2.17 27.83
CA LEU A 138 35.35 -2.03 29.30
C LEU A 138 36.50 -2.78 29.98
N LYS A 139 36.97 -3.88 29.40
CA LYS A 139 38.14 -4.63 29.90
C LYS A 139 39.46 -3.89 29.69
N LYS A 140 39.52 -2.97 28.72
CA LYS A 140 40.71 -2.16 28.41
C LYS A 140 40.85 -0.89 29.27
N VAL A 141 39.78 -0.47 29.98
CA VAL A 141 39.79 0.74 30.82
C VAL A 141 40.12 0.43 32.30
N THR A 142 40.19 -0.85 32.69
CA THR A 142 40.38 -1.23 34.11
C THR A 142 41.82 -1.43 34.58
N ALA A 143 42.86 -1.21 33.75
CA ALA A 143 44.23 -1.60 34.11
C ALA A 143 45.29 -0.50 34.37
N PRO A 144 45.04 0.83 34.24
CA PRO A 144 45.94 1.76 34.97
C PRO A 144 45.37 3.12 35.44
N GLN A 145 44.05 3.32 35.65
CA GLN A 145 43.52 4.66 36.02
C GLN A 145 42.71 4.74 37.32
N ARG A 146 42.80 3.77 38.22
CA ARG A 146 42.20 3.87 39.56
C ARG A 146 43.00 4.73 40.56
N ALA A 147 44.25 5.08 40.27
CA ALA A 147 45.12 5.77 41.23
C ALA A 147 45.07 7.32 41.22
N LYS A 148 44.31 7.98 40.32
CA LYS A 148 44.32 9.46 40.21
C LYS A 148 43.00 10.19 40.51
N PHE A 149 41.93 9.50 40.88
CA PHE A 149 40.58 10.12 41.01
C PHE A 149 40.02 10.24 42.44
N LYS A 150 40.85 10.12 43.49
CA LYS A 150 40.39 10.30 44.88
C LYS A 150 40.70 11.67 45.51
N ALA A 151 41.17 12.66 44.75
CA ALA A 151 41.58 13.94 45.34
C ALA A 151 40.72 15.17 44.99
N ASP A 152 39.78 15.13 44.04
CA ASP A 152 39.26 16.41 43.48
C ASP A 152 37.73 16.61 43.46
N SER A 153 36.96 15.72 44.09
CA SER A 153 35.49 15.74 43.94
C SER A 153 34.71 16.49 45.02
N LEU A 154 35.35 17.10 46.02
CA LEU A 154 34.63 17.69 47.17
C LEU A 154 34.46 19.22 47.14
N LYS A 155 34.76 19.93 46.04
CA LYS A 155 34.61 21.41 46.01
C LYS A 155 33.72 22.00 44.91
N LYS A 156 32.83 21.23 44.29
CA LYS A 156 31.94 21.79 43.24
C LYS A 156 30.48 21.33 43.30
N VAL A 157 29.93 21.10 44.48
CA VAL A 157 28.50 20.75 44.65
C VAL A 157 27.62 21.97 45.01
N ILE A 158 28.17 23.15 45.28
CA ILE A 158 27.37 24.28 45.82
C ILE A 158 27.01 25.37 44.78
N ALA A 159 27.51 25.35 43.55
CA ALA A 159 27.28 26.48 42.63
C ALA A 159 26.86 26.11 41.20
N VAL A 160 25.71 25.45 41.00
CA VAL A 160 24.89 25.65 39.79
C VAL A 160 23.41 25.34 40.10
N LYS A 161 22.69 26.31 40.68
CA LYS A 161 21.22 26.30 40.73
C LYS A 161 20.69 27.48 39.89
N LYS A 162 20.92 27.43 38.58
CA LYS A 162 20.26 28.24 37.52
C LYS A 162 20.96 27.96 36.18
N ALA A 163 20.45 27.02 35.38
CA ALA A 163 20.62 26.98 33.90
C ALA A 163 19.97 25.73 33.26
N ASP A 164 18.69 25.43 33.55
CA ASP A 164 18.01 24.24 32.96
C ASP A 164 16.99 24.54 31.84
N SER A 165 16.94 25.78 31.33
CA SER A 165 15.91 26.15 30.35
C SER A 165 16.38 26.35 28.90
N ILE A 166 17.68 26.21 28.57
CA ILE A 166 18.20 26.60 27.23
C ILE A 166 18.72 25.42 26.37
N LYS A 167 18.84 24.19 26.89
CA LYS A 167 19.47 23.08 26.12
C LYS A 167 18.54 22.16 25.32
N LYS A 168 17.21 22.32 25.39
CA LYS A 168 16.24 21.45 24.67
C LYS A 168 15.95 21.86 23.21
N VAL A 169 16.37 23.04 22.76
CA VAL A 169 16.03 23.57 21.42
C VAL A 169 17.06 23.19 20.34
N ASP A 170 18.32 22.90 20.70
CA ASP A 170 19.38 22.61 19.71
C ASP A 170 19.44 21.14 19.25
N SER A 171 19.07 20.19 20.12
CA SER A 171 19.06 18.77 19.78
C SER A 171 17.99 18.42 18.74
N THR A 172 16.86 19.12 18.75
CA THR A 172 15.76 18.95 17.79
C THR A 172 16.04 19.58 16.42
N LYS A 173 16.75 20.73 16.36
CA LYS A 173 17.19 21.33 15.09
C LYS A 173 18.22 20.45 14.37
N LYS A 174 19.23 19.92 15.08
CA LYS A 174 20.21 18.98 14.49
C LYS A 174 19.55 17.69 14.00
N ALA A 175 18.65 17.10 14.77
CA ALA A 175 17.92 15.90 14.34
C ALA A 175 17.05 16.14 13.09
N LYS A 176 16.35 17.28 13.01
CA LYS A 176 15.51 17.65 11.87
C LYS A 176 16.36 17.96 10.62
N ALA A 177 17.55 18.52 10.77
CA ALA A 177 18.48 18.77 9.67
C ALA A 177 19.05 17.45 9.09
N VAL A 178 19.40 16.49 9.94
CA VAL A 178 19.88 15.16 9.51
C VAL A 178 18.78 14.39 8.77
N LEU A 179 17.55 14.42 9.30
CA LEU A 179 16.39 13.78 8.65
C LEU A 179 16.10 14.40 7.27
N ARG A 180 16.13 15.74 7.16
CA ARG A 180 15.96 16.44 5.87
C ARG A 180 17.05 16.06 4.87
N LYS A 181 18.31 15.94 5.31
CA LYS A 181 19.43 15.53 4.44
C LYS A 181 19.27 14.08 3.97
N ALA A 182 18.82 13.18 4.84
CA ALA A 182 18.53 11.79 4.49
C ALA A 182 17.37 11.66 3.46
N ILE A 183 16.29 12.43 3.65
CA ILE A 183 15.15 12.43 2.72
C ILE A 183 15.55 12.99 1.35
N ARG A 184 16.37 14.05 1.29
CA ARG A 184 16.89 14.60 0.03
C ARG A 184 17.77 13.59 -0.72
N LYS A 185 18.65 12.89 0.01
CA LYS A 185 19.51 11.85 -0.59
C LYS A 185 18.67 10.70 -1.17
N LYS A 186 17.68 10.21 -0.41
CA LYS A 186 16.77 9.14 -0.87
C LYS A 186 15.94 9.54 -2.10
N ARG A 187 15.53 10.81 -2.22
CA ARG A 187 14.87 11.34 -3.43
C ARG A 187 15.82 11.44 -4.62
N ALA A 188 17.07 11.86 -4.42
CA ALA A 188 18.04 11.93 -5.51
C ALA A 188 18.37 10.53 -6.07
N ASP A 189 18.54 9.55 -5.18
CA ASP A 189 18.81 8.16 -5.57
C ASP A 189 17.62 7.55 -6.32
N SER A 190 16.38 7.85 -5.93
CA SER A 190 15.18 7.35 -6.62
C SER A 190 14.94 8.02 -7.99
N ILE A 191 15.30 9.30 -8.14
CA ILE A 191 15.27 9.99 -9.43
C ILE A 191 16.31 9.38 -10.38
N LYS A 192 17.54 9.15 -9.89
CA LYS A 192 18.61 8.52 -10.67
C LYS A 192 18.26 7.09 -11.10
N ALA A 193 17.61 6.32 -10.21
CA ALA A 193 17.12 4.98 -10.54
C ALA A 193 16.01 5.01 -11.62
N ARG A 194 15.09 5.98 -11.57
CA ARG A 194 14.06 6.16 -12.62
C ARG A 194 14.66 6.56 -13.97
N GLU A 195 15.71 7.37 -13.97
CA GLU A 195 16.39 7.79 -15.19
C GLU A 195 17.17 6.65 -15.85
N LEU A 196 17.82 5.80 -15.04
CA LEU A 196 18.48 4.58 -15.51
C LEU A 196 17.46 3.58 -16.09
N LEU A 197 16.30 3.42 -15.44
CA LEU A 197 15.22 2.57 -15.95
C LEU A 197 14.66 3.07 -17.29
N LYS A 198 14.48 4.39 -17.45
CA LYS A 198 14.08 4.97 -18.74
C LYS A 198 15.12 4.73 -19.83
N LYS A 199 16.42 4.84 -19.53
CA LYS A 199 17.50 4.56 -20.50
C LYS A 199 17.56 3.08 -20.89
N THR A 200 17.26 2.16 -19.99
CA THR A 200 17.21 0.71 -20.31
C THR A 200 15.98 0.32 -21.11
N ILE A 201 14.87 1.04 -20.98
CA ILE A 201 13.63 0.77 -21.72
C ILE A 201 13.71 1.33 -23.15
N ASN A 202 14.34 2.49 -23.36
CA ASN A 202 14.50 3.11 -24.69
C ASN A 202 15.64 2.54 -25.55
N LYS A 203 16.35 1.49 -25.08
CA LYS A 203 17.47 0.84 -25.78
C LYS A 203 17.12 -0.56 -26.29
N LYS A 204 15.84 -0.91 -26.28
CA LYS A 204 15.27 -2.19 -26.72
C LYS A 204 14.14 -1.89 -27.70
#